data_AF-A0A2V6QJG3-F1
#
_entry.id   AF-A0A2V6QJG3-F1
#
_cell.length_a   1.000
_cell.length_b   1.000
_cell.length_c   1.000
_cell.angle_alpha   90.00
_cell.angle_beta   90.00
_cell.angle_gamma   90.00
#
_symmetry.space_group_name_H-M   'P 1'
#
loop_
_entity.id
_entity.type
_entity.pdbx_description
1 polymer ?
#
loop_
_entity_poly.entity_id
_entity_poly.type
_entity_poly.pdbx_seq_one_letter_code
_entity_poly.pdbx_strand_id
1 'polypeptide(L)'
;MILGVSFDTPDDNRKFAEKFNFNFPLICDTDRKIGTAYGANVDPAKGAQRVGVVIGRDGKIKEYQARVDARAWPAELVGRL
;
A
#
# COMPACT_ATOMS: atom_id res chain seq x y z
N MET A 1 -12.67 0.51 -0.90
CA MET A 1 -11.84 0.63 0.32
C MET A 1 -10.40 0.82 -0.13
N ILE A 2 -9.64 1.68 0.56
CA ILE A 2 -8.21 1.91 0.30
C ILE A 2 -7.46 1.48 1.56
N LEU A 3 -6.31 0.84 1.37
CA LEU A 3 -5.39 0.43 2.42
C LEU A 3 -3.98 0.81 2.00
N GLY A 4 -3.28 1.61 2.80
CA GLY A 4 -1.84 1.79 2.67
C GLY A 4 -1.11 0.68 3.41
N VAL A 5 0.04 0.24 2.92
CA VAL A 5 0.88 -0.76 3.57
C VAL A 5 2.32 -0.28 3.54
N SER A 6 3.01 -0.33 4.68
CA SER A 6 4.45 -0.06 4.77
C SER A 6 5.11 -0.99 5.77
N PHE A 7 6.44 -1.02 5.78
CA PHE A 7 7.22 -1.78 6.78
C PHE A 7 7.45 -0.98 8.07
N ASP A 8 6.83 0.20 8.20
CA ASP A 8 7.03 1.10 9.32
C ASP A 8 6.32 0.60 10.58
N THR A 9 6.81 1.04 11.73
CA THR A 9 6.20 0.73 13.02
C THR A 9 4.84 1.41 13.18
N PRO A 10 3.99 0.94 14.10
CA PRO A 10 2.72 1.61 14.41
C PRO A 10 2.86 3.09 14.78
N ASP A 11 3.93 3.47 15.49
CA ASP A 11 4.16 4.86 15.89
C ASP A 11 4.57 5.75 14.72
N ASP A 12 5.41 5.22 13.82
CA ASP A 12 5.82 5.95 12.61
C ASP A 12 4.64 6.13 11.65
N ASN A 13 3.86 5.08 11.41
CA ASN A 13 2.67 5.15 10.58
C ASN A 13 1.60 6.07 11.17
N ARG A 14 1.44 6.11 12.50
CA ARG A 14 0.53 7.04 13.17
C ARG A 14 0.93 8.50 12.89
N LYS A 15 2.20 8.84 13.14
CA LYS A 15 2.73 10.19 12.88
C LYS A 15 2.59 10.56 11.40
N PHE A 16 2.83 9.60 10.50
CA PHE A 16 2.71 9.81 9.06
C PHE A 16 1.25 10.06 8.66
N ALA A 17 0.31 9.23 9.14
CA ALA A 17 -1.12 9.39 8.87
C ALA A 17 -1.66 10.71 9.41
N GLU A 18 -1.23 11.14 10.60
CA GLU A 18 -1.59 12.43 11.19
C GLU A 18 -1.01 13.61 10.39
N LYS A 19 0.29 13.55 10.05
CA LYS A 19 0.98 14.60 9.29
C LYS A 19 0.34 14.87 7.94
N PHE A 20 -0.13 13.82 7.25
CA PHE A 20 -0.75 13.93 5.93
C PHE A 20 -2.27 13.82 5.96
N ASN A 21 -2.87 13.73 7.15
CA ASN A 21 -4.30 13.66 7.40
C ASN A 21 -5.03 12.64 6.51
N PHE A 22 -4.52 11.40 6.47
CA PHE A 22 -5.10 10.35 5.64
C PHE A 22 -6.50 9.95 6.10
N ASN A 23 -7.40 9.74 5.14
CA ASN A 23 -8.75 9.24 5.36
C ASN A 23 -8.86 7.71 5.17
N PHE A 24 -7.74 7.01 5.14
CA PHE A 24 -7.66 5.55 4.98
C PHE A 24 -6.66 4.94 5.97
N PRO A 25 -6.80 3.63 6.30
CA PRO A 25 -5.91 2.97 7.23
C PRO A 25 -4.53 2.67 6.63
N LEU A 26 -3.52 2.62 7.49
CA LEU A 26 -2.19 2.10 7.18
C LEU A 26 -1.96 0.77 7.92
N ILE A 27 -1.55 -0.26 7.18
CA ILE A 27 -1.12 -1.54 7.75
C ILE A 27 0.39 -1.47 8.01
N CYS A 28 0.77 -1.81 9.24
CA CYS A 28 2.16 -1.89 9.67
C CYS A 28 2.67 -3.32 9.43
N ASP A 29 3.17 -3.58 8.23
CA ASP A 29 3.73 -4.87 7.80
C ASP A 29 5.19 -5.01 8.27
N THR A 30 5.41 -4.93 9.58
CA THR A 30 6.75 -4.92 10.19
C THR A 30 7.50 -6.24 9.99
N ASP A 31 6.78 -7.35 9.77
CA ASP A 31 7.34 -8.66 9.41
C ASP A 31 7.48 -8.87 7.89
N ARG A 32 7.10 -7.88 7.09
CA ARG A 32 7.22 -7.81 5.64
C ARG A 32 6.45 -8.89 4.88
N LYS A 33 5.51 -9.60 5.51
CA LYS A 33 4.77 -10.70 4.88
C LYS A 33 3.92 -10.20 3.72
N ILE A 34 3.20 -9.11 3.92
CA ILE A 34 2.28 -8.56 2.92
C ILE A 34 3.09 -8.01 1.74
N GLY A 35 4.08 -7.16 2.00
CA GLY A 35 4.91 -6.58 0.96
C GLY A 35 5.69 -7.63 0.18
N THR A 36 6.10 -8.74 0.82
CA THR A 36 6.72 -9.86 0.09
C THR A 36 5.70 -10.58 -0.79
N ALA A 37 4.50 -10.89 -0.28
CA ALA A 37 3.45 -11.58 -1.03
C ALA A 37 2.97 -10.78 -2.26
N TYR A 38 3.00 -9.44 -2.19
CA TYR A 38 2.57 -8.55 -3.27
C TYR A 38 3.73 -7.91 -4.06
N GLY A 39 4.96 -8.43 -3.92
CA GLY A 39 6.10 -8.00 -4.74
C GLY A 39 6.68 -6.61 -4.41
N ALA A 40 6.33 -6.03 -3.27
CA ALA A 40 6.86 -4.75 -2.79
C ALA A 40 8.22 -4.88 -2.08
N ASN A 41 8.59 -6.07 -1.56
CA ASN A 41 9.85 -6.31 -0.85
C ASN A 41 10.99 -6.75 -1.80
N VAL A 42 11.38 -5.88 -2.74
CA VAL A 42 12.40 -6.22 -3.78
C VAL A 42 13.82 -6.22 -3.22
N ASP A 43 14.11 -5.33 -2.27
CA ASP A 43 15.41 -5.21 -1.61
C ASP A 43 15.18 -5.17 -0.09
N PRO A 44 15.53 -6.23 0.65
CA PRO A 44 15.32 -6.30 2.10
C PRO A 44 16.05 -5.21 2.89
N ALA A 45 17.13 -4.62 2.34
CA ALA A 45 17.81 -3.51 2.98
C ALA A 45 17.05 -2.18 2.83
N LYS A 46 15.99 -2.14 2.01
CA LYS A 46 15.18 -0.96 1.72
C LYS A 46 13.74 -1.12 2.22
N GLY A 47 13.01 0.00 2.20
CA GLY A 47 11.56 0.02 2.44
C GLY A 47 10.76 -0.58 1.27
N ALA A 48 9.45 -0.69 1.46
CA ALA A 48 8.54 -1.21 0.45
C ALA A 48 8.60 -0.41 -0.85
N GLN A 49 8.65 -1.10 -1.99
CA GLN A 49 8.41 -0.48 -3.28
C GLN A 49 6.95 -0.07 -3.43
N ARG A 50 6.72 1.01 -4.16
CA ARG A 50 5.38 1.51 -4.47
C ARG A 50 4.72 0.66 -5.53
N VAL A 51 4.08 -0.42 -5.11
CA VAL A 51 3.23 -1.28 -5.94
C VAL A 51 1.76 -0.92 -5.74
N GLY A 52 0.95 -1.17 -6.76
CA GLY A 52 -0.50 -0.99 -6.73
C GLY A 52 -1.22 -2.31 -6.98
N VAL A 53 -2.24 -2.62 -6.17
CA VAL A 53 -3.01 -3.86 -6.30
C VAL A 53 -4.50 -3.55 -6.19
N VAL A 54 -5.29 -4.05 -7.14
CA VAL A 54 -6.76 -4.00 -7.09
C VAL A 54 -7.27 -5.41 -6.78
N ILE A 55 -7.97 -5.55 -5.66
CA ILE A 55 -8.55 -6.83 -5.23
C ILE A 55 -10.07 -6.77 -5.43
N GLY A 56 -10.60 -7.76 -6.15
CA GLY A 56 -12.03 -7.93 -6.36
C GLY A 56 -12.77 -8.34 -5.08
N ARG A 57 -14.10 -8.19 -5.09
CA ARG A 57 -14.96 -8.63 -3.96
C ARG A 57 -14.93 -10.14 -3.71
N ASP A 58 -14.46 -10.91 -4.70
CA ASP A 58 -14.20 -12.34 -4.65
C ASP A 58 -12.83 -12.70 -4.07
N GLY A 59 -12.04 -11.71 -3.65
CA GLY A 59 -10.71 -11.88 -3.09
C GLY A 59 -9.61 -12.11 -4.14
N LYS A 60 -9.91 -11.99 -5.44
CA LYS A 60 -8.92 -12.18 -6.51
C LYS A 60 -8.27 -10.87 -6.92
N ILE A 61 -7.00 -10.91 -7.33
CA ILE A 61 -6.32 -9.76 -7.92
C ILE A 61 -6.95 -9.50 -9.30
N LYS A 62 -7.52 -8.31 -9.49
CA LYS A 62 -8.03 -7.82 -10.76
C LYS A 62 -6.97 -7.07 -11.56
N GLU A 63 -6.09 -6.36 -10.87
CA GLU A 63 -5.03 -5.58 -11.47
C GLU A 63 -3.82 -5.48 -10.55
N TYR A 64 -2.63 -5.52 -11.13
CA TYR A 64 -1.35 -5.33 -10.46
C TYR A 64 -0.49 -4.34 -11.24
N GLN A 65 0.11 -3.38 -10.54
CA GLN A 65 1.09 -2.44 -11.09
C GLN A 65 2.36 -2.46 -10.24
N ALA A 66 3.48 -2.86 -10.84
CA ALA A 66 4.77 -2.95 -10.16
C ALA A 66 5.34 -1.59 -9.73
N ARG A 67 4.82 -0.49 -10.30
CA ARG A 67 5.22 0.86 -9.93
C ARG A 67 4.03 1.81 -10.09
N VAL A 68 3.67 2.50 -9.03
CA VAL A 68 2.60 3.52 -9.03
C VAL A 68 3.05 4.81 -8.37
N ASP A 69 2.44 5.93 -8.75
CA ASP A 69 2.43 7.12 -7.91
C ASP A 69 1.36 6.94 -6.81
N ALA A 70 1.81 6.67 -5.59
CA ALA A 70 0.93 6.44 -4.45
C ALA A 70 0.00 7.62 -4.12
N ARG A 71 0.30 8.84 -4.58
CA ARG A 71 -0.54 10.02 -4.35
C ARG A 71 -1.66 10.16 -5.39
N ALA A 72 -1.39 9.85 -6.65
CA ALA A 72 -2.32 10.08 -7.76
C ALA A 72 -3.14 8.83 -8.11
N TRP A 73 -2.48 7.67 -8.12
CA TRP A 73 -3.05 6.43 -8.65
C TRP A 73 -4.36 5.98 -7.97
N PRO A 74 -4.53 6.09 -6.63
CA PRO A 74 -5.80 5.72 -6.01
C PRO A 74 -6.99 6.54 -6.50
N ALA A 75 -6.80 7.83 -6.79
CA ALA A 75 -7.86 8.70 -7.30
C ALA A 75 -8.23 8.33 -8.75
N GLU A 76 -7.24 8.05 -9.59
CA GLU A 76 -7.45 7.56 -10.96
C GLU A 76 -8.22 6.24 -11.00
N LEU A 77 -7.89 5.33 -10.08
CA LEU A 77 -8.55 4.04 -9.93
C LEU A 77 -10.03 4.15 -9.58
N VAL A 78 -10.36 5.00 -8.61
CA VAL A 78 -11.76 5.21 -8.19
C VAL A 78 -12.60 5.78 -9.32
N GLY A 79 -12.02 6.60 -10.21
CA GLY A 79 -12.73 7.14 -11.37
C GLY A 79 -13.11 6.12 -12.45
N ARG A 80 -12.55 4.90 -12.42
CA ARG A 80 -12.73 3.87 -13.46
C ARG A 80 -13.28 2.53 -12.95
N LEU A 81 -13.56 2.42 -11.65
CA LEU A 81 -14.14 1.23 -10.99
C LEU A 81 -15.62 1.47 -10.67
#